data_AF-A0A538T2D5-F1
#
_entry.id   AF-A0A538T2D5-F1
#
_cell.length_a   1.000
_cell.length_b   1.000
_cell.length_c   1.000
_cell.angle_alpha   90.00
_cell.angle_beta   90.00
_cell.angle_gamma   90.00
#
_symmetry.space_group_name_H-M   'P 1'
#
loop_
_entity.id
_entity.type
_entity.pdbx_description
1 polymer ?
#
loop_
_entity_poly.entity_id
_entity_poly.type
_entity_poly.pdbx_seq_one_letter_code
_entity_poly.pdbx_strand_id
1 'polypeptide(L)'
;MFAGFPGGPRGAALTAVALMLAAAPVVVVKQLDGNNDFCISCHLHEPHYRGMVDKPAATLAGAHFAASARRPAGHPERCFTCHSGEGVVGWSAVTALSAWDAARWVLGARREATTMRLPLEDGACLKCHAAEVRGTKSAEETDRYHELADHRTVRTPCVACHVTHRAGKPERSFLDDAVVGARCRDCHRRQDEAGS
;
A
#
# COMPACT_ATOMS: atom_id res chain seq x y z
N MET A 1 51.23 -17.80 -5.06
CA MET A 1 50.14 -18.73 -4.68
C MET A 1 48.87 -18.24 -5.33
N PHE A 2 48.49 -18.84 -6.47
CA PHE A 2 47.20 -18.57 -7.10
C PHE A 2 46.20 -19.57 -6.53
N ALA A 3 45.19 -19.07 -5.82
CA ALA A 3 44.05 -19.88 -5.41
C ALA A 3 43.30 -20.30 -6.68
N GLY A 4 43.30 -21.60 -6.99
CA GLY A 4 42.54 -22.15 -8.10
C GLY A 4 41.05 -21.95 -7.88
N PHE A 5 40.38 -21.27 -8.82
CA PHE A 5 38.92 -21.23 -8.86
C PHE A 5 38.38 -22.66 -9.03
N PRO A 6 37.34 -23.08 -8.28
CA PRO A 6 36.76 -24.41 -8.39
C PRO A 6 35.85 -24.49 -9.63
N GLY A 7 36.42 -24.39 -10.83
CA GLY A 7 35.72 -24.40 -12.11
C GLY A 7 35.34 -25.79 -12.64
N GLY A 8 35.11 -26.77 -11.76
CA GLY A 8 34.65 -28.10 -12.17
C GLY A 8 33.13 -28.14 -12.38
N PRO A 9 32.59 -29.09 -13.18
CA PRO A 9 31.15 -29.24 -13.41
C PRO A 9 30.35 -29.43 -12.11
N ARG A 10 30.99 -29.98 -11.06
CA ARG A 10 30.42 -30.09 -9.71
C ARG A 10 30.29 -28.73 -9.00
N GLY A 11 31.25 -27.83 -9.16
CA GLY A 11 31.20 -26.47 -8.60
C GLY A 11 30.12 -25.62 -9.28
N ALA A 12 29.98 -25.75 -10.60
CA ALA A 12 28.89 -25.13 -11.36
C ALA A 12 27.51 -25.65 -10.92
N ALA A 13 27.36 -26.96 -10.74
CA ALA A 13 26.10 -27.56 -10.30
C ALA A 13 25.70 -27.10 -8.88
N LEU A 14 26.64 -27.09 -7.93
CA LEU A 14 26.37 -26.60 -6.57
C LEU A 14 26.00 -25.12 -6.54
N THR A 15 26.65 -24.30 -7.36
CA THR A 15 26.33 -22.88 -7.49
C THR A 15 24.94 -22.68 -8.08
N ALA A 16 24.58 -23.44 -9.11
CA ALA A 16 23.25 -23.38 -9.72
C ALA A 16 22.15 -23.79 -8.71
N VAL A 17 22.37 -24.86 -7.95
CA VAL A 17 21.42 -25.30 -6.90
C VAL A 17 21.27 -24.23 -5.82
N ALA A 18 22.37 -23.64 -5.34
CA ALA A 18 22.32 -22.58 -4.34
C ALA A 18 21.53 -21.35 -4.84
N LEU A 19 21.74 -20.93 -6.09
CA LEU A 19 20.99 -19.84 -6.71
C LEU A 19 19.51 -20.17 -6.86
N MET A 20 19.17 -21.39 -7.27
CA MET A 20 17.77 -21.83 -7.36
C MET A 20 17.08 -21.82 -6.00
N LEU A 21 17.75 -22.34 -4.96
CA LEU A 21 17.22 -22.33 -3.58
C LEU A 21 17.04 -20.91 -3.04
N ALA A 22 17.89 -19.96 -3.43
CA ALA A 22 17.74 -18.56 -3.05
C ALA A 22 16.62 -17.85 -3.84
N ALA A 23 16.46 -18.15 -5.14
CA ALA A 23 15.50 -17.47 -6.01
C ALA A 23 14.06 -17.98 -5.85
N ALA A 24 13.87 -19.29 -5.62
CA ALA A 24 12.55 -19.91 -5.57
C ALA A 24 11.61 -19.27 -4.52
N PRO A 25 12.05 -18.99 -3.27
CA PRO A 25 11.19 -18.33 -2.28
C PRO A 25 10.74 -16.94 -2.74
N VAL A 26 11.61 -16.16 -3.38
CA VAL A 26 11.26 -14.82 -3.88
C VAL A 26 10.19 -14.90 -4.96
N VAL A 27 10.31 -15.86 -5.89
CA VAL A 27 9.31 -16.09 -6.95
C VAL A 27 7.98 -16.52 -6.34
N VAL A 28 7.99 -17.44 -5.37
CA VAL A 28 6.78 -17.90 -4.69
C VAL A 28 6.11 -16.74 -3.95
N VAL A 29 6.86 -15.96 -3.17
CA VAL A 29 6.32 -14.77 -2.48
C VAL A 29 5.70 -13.81 -3.50
N LYS A 30 6.37 -13.53 -4.61
CA LYS A 30 5.82 -12.63 -5.64
C LYS A 30 4.54 -13.15 -6.29
N GLN A 31 4.42 -14.46 -6.47
CA GLN A 31 3.19 -15.07 -6.96
C GLN A 31 2.05 -14.92 -5.93
N LEU A 32 2.36 -15.10 -4.65
CA LEU A 32 1.41 -14.98 -3.54
C LEU A 32 1.01 -13.51 -3.27
N ASP A 33 1.94 -12.57 -3.40
CA ASP A 33 1.69 -11.11 -3.39
C ASP A 33 0.63 -10.73 -4.44
N GLY A 34 0.60 -11.48 -5.54
CA GLY A 34 -0.39 -11.35 -6.59
C GLY A 34 -1.76 -11.96 -6.26
N ASN A 35 -2.03 -12.53 -5.08
CA ASN A 35 -3.28 -13.23 -4.83
C ASN A 35 -4.03 -12.65 -3.61
N ASN A 36 -5.13 -11.93 -3.86
CA ASN A 36 -5.94 -11.36 -2.78
C ASN A 36 -6.51 -12.44 -1.84
N ASP A 37 -6.85 -13.61 -2.37
CA ASP A 37 -7.39 -14.72 -1.57
C ASP A 37 -6.32 -15.29 -0.62
N PHE A 38 -5.05 -15.23 -1.03
CA PHE A 38 -3.94 -15.57 -0.14
C PHE A 38 -3.81 -14.56 1.00
N CYS A 39 -3.91 -13.25 0.71
CA CYS A 39 -3.83 -12.21 1.73
C CYS A 39 -4.87 -12.41 2.85
N ILE A 40 -6.10 -12.82 2.51
CA ILE A 40 -7.19 -13.05 3.47
C ILE A 40 -7.20 -14.46 4.08
N SER A 41 -6.33 -15.36 3.63
CA SER A 41 -6.28 -16.74 4.14
C SER A 41 -5.68 -16.82 5.56
N CYS A 42 -4.81 -15.87 5.91
CA CYS A 42 -4.13 -15.81 7.21
C CYS A 42 -4.52 -14.56 8.02
N HIS A 43 -4.84 -13.44 7.36
CA HIS A 43 -5.29 -12.23 8.03
C HIS A 43 -6.82 -12.17 8.00
N LEU A 44 -7.44 -11.97 9.16
CA LEU A 44 -8.91 -11.88 9.33
C LEU A 44 -9.51 -10.57 8.75
N HIS A 45 -8.97 -10.07 7.63
CA HIS A 45 -9.38 -8.86 6.93
C HIS A 45 -10.70 -9.00 6.15
N GLU A 46 -11.57 -9.94 6.54
CA GLU A 46 -12.82 -10.24 5.86
C GLU A 46 -13.69 -9.00 5.62
N PRO A 47 -13.89 -8.08 6.60
CA PRO A 47 -14.66 -6.87 6.35
C PRO A 47 -14.01 -5.93 5.33
N HIS A 48 -12.67 -5.81 5.34
CA HIS A 48 -11.93 -4.97 4.41
C HIS A 48 -11.94 -5.56 2.99
N TYR A 49 -11.82 -6.88 2.87
CA TYR A 49 -11.91 -7.58 1.61
C TYR A 49 -13.31 -7.48 1.01
N ARG A 50 -14.37 -7.72 1.80
CA ARG A 50 -15.76 -7.52 1.35
C ARG A 50 -15.98 -6.10 0.85
N GLY A 51 -15.61 -5.09 1.65
CA GLY A 51 -15.73 -3.69 1.24
C GLY A 51 -14.91 -3.30 0.01
N MET A 52 -13.89 -4.09 -0.35
CA MET A 52 -13.10 -3.92 -1.59
C MET A 52 -13.76 -4.59 -2.80
N VAL A 53 -14.39 -5.76 -2.64
CA VAL A 53 -14.97 -6.51 -3.78
C VAL A 53 -16.46 -6.24 -4.00
N ASP A 54 -17.14 -5.64 -3.01
CA ASP A 54 -18.57 -5.32 -3.05
C ASP A 54 -18.93 -4.32 -4.17
N LYS A 55 -20.16 -4.46 -4.69
CA LYS A 55 -20.72 -3.60 -5.72
C LYS A 55 -22.07 -3.02 -5.27
N PRO A 56 -22.33 -1.71 -5.43
CA PRO A 56 -21.39 -0.69 -5.93
C PRO A 56 -20.24 -0.44 -4.93
N ALA A 57 -19.12 0.08 -5.42
CA ALA A 57 -18.00 0.44 -4.55
C ALA A 57 -18.46 1.47 -3.51
N ALA A 58 -18.26 1.17 -2.23
CA ALA A 58 -18.55 2.07 -1.11
C ALA A 58 -17.28 2.61 -0.45
N THR A 59 -16.12 2.01 -0.75
CA THR A 59 -14.81 2.37 -0.19
C THR A 59 -13.87 2.80 -1.31
N LEU A 60 -12.85 3.58 -0.98
CA LEU A 60 -11.81 3.94 -1.94
C LEU A 60 -11.03 2.70 -2.42
N ALA A 61 -10.80 1.73 -1.55
CA ALA A 61 -10.21 0.44 -1.92
C ALA A 61 -11.07 -0.29 -2.96
N GLY A 62 -12.40 -0.30 -2.77
CA GLY A 62 -13.32 -0.89 -3.74
C GLY A 62 -13.38 -0.14 -5.07
N ALA A 63 -13.20 1.19 -5.04
CA ALA A 63 -13.08 1.98 -6.25
C ALA A 63 -11.83 1.61 -7.07
N HIS A 64 -10.68 1.43 -6.41
CA HIS A 64 -9.43 0.97 -7.05
C HIS A 64 -9.60 -0.45 -7.60
N PHE A 65 -10.16 -1.37 -6.80
CA PHE A 65 -10.43 -2.73 -7.25
C PHE A 65 -11.33 -2.76 -8.49
N ALA A 66 -12.42 -1.97 -8.52
CA ALA A 66 -13.31 -1.86 -9.66
C ALA A 66 -12.66 -1.18 -10.89
N ALA A 67 -11.73 -0.23 -10.68
CA ALA A 67 -11.01 0.43 -11.76
C ALA A 67 -10.09 -0.52 -12.52
N SER A 68 -9.48 -1.50 -11.83
CA SER A 68 -8.62 -2.51 -12.45
C SER A 68 -9.34 -3.34 -13.53
N ALA A 69 -10.63 -3.64 -13.32
CA ALA A 69 -11.45 -4.36 -14.29
C ALA A 69 -11.72 -3.55 -15.59
N ARG A 70 -11.59 -2.22 -15.53
CA ARG A 70 -11.82 -1.31 -16.67
C ARG A 70 -10.53 -0.96 -17.42
N ARG A 71 -9.36 -1.29 -16.87
CA ARG A 71 -8.06 -1.10 -17.53
C ARG A 71 -7.23 -2.39 -17.42
N PRO A 72 -7.53 -3.42 -18.25
CA PRO A 72 -6.83 -4.71 -18.20
C PRO A 72 -5.33 -4.62 -18.50
N ALA A 73 -4.90 -3.60 -19.25
CA ALA A 73 -3.50 -3.29 -19.52
C ALA A 73 -2.83 -2.41 -18.42
N GLY A 74 -3.60 -1.98 -17.42
CA GLY A 74 -3.10 -1.26 -16.24
C GLY A 74 -2.71 -2.21 -15.12
N HIS A 75 -1.93 -1.73 -14.15
CA HIS A 75 -1.59 -2.50 -12.95
C HIS A 75 -2.89 -3.01 -12.27
N PRO A 76 -3.07 -4.34 -12.12
CA PRO A 76 -4.23 -4.85 -11.41
C PRO A 76 -4.16 -4.37 -9.95
N GLU A 77 -5.20 -3.69 -9.48
CA GLU A 77 -5.29 -3.23 -8.11
C GLU A 77 -5.56 -4.44 -7.20
N ARG A 78 -4.53 -4.85 -6.47
CA ARG A 78 -4.50 -5.97 -5.53
C ARG A 78 -4.17 -5.42 -4.14
N CYS A 79 -4.38 -6.21 -3.09
CA CYS A 79 -3.97 -5.82 -1.74
C CYS A 79 -2.50 -5.36 -1.72
N PHE A 80 -1.63 -6.12 -2.40
CA PHE A 80 -0.20 -5.83 -2.42
C PHE A 80 0.18 -4.58 -3.22
N THR A 81 -0.66 -4.08 -4.13
CA THR A 81 -0.35 -2.89 -4.93
C THR A 81 -0.08 -1.69 -4.02
N CYS A 82 -0.95 -1.48 -3.03
CA CYS A 82 -0.77 -0.46 -2.00
C CYS A 82 0.13 -0.94 -0.85
N HIS A 83 -0.03 -2.20 -0.40
CA HIS A 83 0.60 -2.69 0.83
C HIS A 83 2.03 -3.23 0.67
N SER A 84 2.61 -3.17 -0.52
CA SER A 84 3.95 -3.69 -0.83
C SER A 84 5.13 -2.95 -0.18
N GLY A 85 4.89 -1.79 0.43
CA GLY A 85 5.95 -0.87 0.80
C GLY A 85 6.61 -0.21 -0.42
N GLU A 86 7.64 0.59 -0.15
CA GLU A 86 8.37 1.36 -1.16
C GLU A 86 9.75 0.78 -1.45
N GLY A 87 10.03 0.57 -2.75
CA GLY A 87 11.29 0.01 -3.21
C GLY A 87 11.60 -1.37 -2.64
N VAL A 88 12.87 -1.77 -2.76
CA VAL A 88 13.33 -3.08 -2.28
C VAL A 88 13.35 -3.16 -0.76
N VAL A 89 13.60 -2.03 -0.07
CA VAL A 89 13.67 -1.98 1.40
C VAL A 89 12.29 -2.14 2.01
N GLY A 90 11.31 -1.34 1.57
CA GLY A 90 9.93 -1.46 2.05
C GLY A 90 9.32 -2.82 1.72
N TRP A 91 9.56 -3.33 0.51
CA TRP A 91 9.13 -4.67 0.13
C TRP A 91 9.74 -5.76 1.03
N SER A 92 11.03 -5.68 1.33
CA SER A 92 11.69 -6.65 2.21
C SER A 92 11.13 -6.59 3.63
N ALA A 93 10.86 -5.39 4.15
CA ALA A 93 10.29 -5.19 5.49
C ALA A 93 8.87 -5.78 5.59
N VAL A 94 8.00 -5.49 4.60
CA VAL A 94 6.65 -6.06 4.51
C VAL A 94 6.69 -7.57 4.38
N THR A 95 7.58 -8.10 3.53
CA THR A 95 7.72 -9.55 3.32
C THR A 95 8.16 -10.26 4.60
N ALA A 96 9.17 -9.73 5.31
CA ALA A 96 9.64 -10.28 6.57
C ALA A 96 8.55 -10.26 7.65
N LEU A 97 7.79 -9.16 7.71
CA LEU A 97 6.66 -9.03 8.64
C LEU A 97 5.55 -10.03 8.33
N SER A 98 5.21 -10.19 7.05
CA SER A 98 4.18 -11.13 6.58
C SER A 98 4.58 -12.59 6.85
N ALA A 99 5.86 -12.93 6.63
CA ALA A 99 6.39 -14.24 6.96
C ALA A 99 6.34 -14.53 8.47
N TRP A 100 6.65 -13.53 9.30
CA TRP A 100 6.53 -13.63 10.76
C TRP A 100 5.08 -13.84 11.19
N ASP A 101 4.13 -13.06 10.68
CA ASP A 101 2.72 -13.20 11.02
C ASP A 101 2.13 -14.54 10.54
N ALA A 102 2.54 -15.02 9.35
CA ALA A 102 2.19 -16.35 8.87
C ALA A 102 2.73 -17.47 9.78
N ALA A 103 3.99 -17.37 10.21
CA ALA A 103 4.57 -18.33 11.16
C ALA A 103 3.81 -18.35 12.49
N ARG A 104 3.48 -17.17 13.03
CA ARG A 104 2.65 -17.05 14.24
C ARG A 104 1.27 -17.68 14.06
N TRP A 105 0.64 -17.46 12.91
CA TRP A 105 -0.66 -18.04 12.57
C TRP A 105 -0.62 -19.57 12.54
N VAL A 106 0.38 -20.15 11.87
CA VAL A 106 0.62 -21.60 11.81
C VAL A 106 0.85 -22.19 13.20
N LEU A 107 1.57 -21.47 14.07
CA LEU A 107 1.80 -21.84 15.47
C LEU A 107 0.59 -21.61 16.39
N GLY A 108 -0.58 -21.22 15.85
CA GLY A 108 -1.83 -21.09 16.59
C GLY A 108 -2.07 -19.72 17.23
N ALA A 109 -1.16 -18.75 17.07
CA ALA A 109 -1.34 -17.38 17.57
C ALA A 109 -2.22 -16.56 16.61
N ARG A 110 -3.51 -16.90 16.56
CA ARG A 110 -4.51 -16.40 15.60
C ARG A 110 -5.19 -15.09 16.03
N ARG A 111 -4.40 -14.08 16.37
CA ARG A 111 -4.93 -12.75 16.72
C ARG A 111 -4.69 -11.76 15.58
N GLU A 112 -5.76 -11.16 15.10
CA GLU A 112 -5.65 -10.10 14.09
C GLU A 112 -5.04 -8.83 14.71
N ALA A 113 -4.19 -8.16 13.93
CA ALA A 113 -3.68 -6.85 14.28
C ALA A 113 -4.78 -5.80 14.09
N THR A 114 -5.01 -4.96 15.09
CA THR A 114 -5.99 -3.86 15.02
C THR A 114 -5.43 -2.63 14.30
N THR A 115 -4.13 -2.62 14.00
CA THR A 115 -3.42 -1.53 13.32
C THR A 115 -2.33 -2.09 12.42
N MET A 116 -1.95 -1.32 11.40
CA MET A 116 -0.79 -1.63 10.57
C MET A 116 0.51 -1.35 11.34
N ARG A 117 1.42 -2.32 11.38
CA ARG A 117 2.78 -2.12 11.93
C ARG A 117 3.68 -1.32 10.98
N LEU A 118 3.44 -1.46 9.67
CA LEU A 118 4.07 -0.67 8.62
C LEU A 118 2.96 0.14 7.93
N PRO A 119 2.75 1.41 8.31
CA PRO A 119 1.66 2.21 7.75
C PRO A 119 1.87 2.47 6.25
N LEU A 120 0.77 2.74 5.55
CA LEU A 120 0.81 3.19 4.16
C LEU A 120 1.45 4.59 4.09
N GLU A 121 2.50 4.69 3.28
CA GLU A 121 3.21 5.94 2.98
C GLU A 121 2.72 6.53 1.65
N ASP A 122 2.99 7.81 1.42
CA ASP A 122 2.51 8.53 0.23
C ASP A 122 3.03 7.92 -1.08
N GLY A 123 4.24 7.35 -1.10
CA GLY A 123 4.76 6.72 -2.30
C GLY A 123 3.99 5.46 -2.71
N ALA A 124 3.20 4.83 -1.83
CA ALA A 124 2.24 3.81 -2.23
C ALA A 124 1.16 4.40 -3.18
N CYS A 125 0.72 5.63 -2.93
CA CYS A 125 -0.26 6.33 -3.77
C CYS A 125 0.41 6.93 -5.01
N LEU A 126 1.60 7.53 -4.85
CA LEU A 126 2.29 8.25 -5.92
C LEU A 126 2.83 7.34 -7.03
N LYS A 127 2.90 6.01 -6.82
CA LYS A 127 3.13 5.02 -7.89
C LYS A 127 2.20 5.24 -9.10
N CYS A 128 0.94 5.62 -8.84
CA CYS A 128 -0.07 5.85 -9.88
C CYS A 128 -0.58 7.30 -9.90
N HIS A 129 -0.45 8.02 -8.79
CA HIS A 129 -0.91 9.40 -8.65
C HIS A 129 0.23 10.43 -8.63
N ALA A 130 1.35 10.16 -9.29
CA ALA A 130 2.49 11.11 -9.36
C ALA A 130 2.10 12.51 -9.90
N ALA A 131 1.04 12.59 -10.72
CA ALA A 131 0.53 13.87 -11.22
C ALA A 131 -0.23 14.67 -10.14
N GLU A 132 -0.71 14.02 -9.08
CA GLU A 132 -1.41 14.66 -7.96
C GLU A 132 -0.46 15.15 -6.86
N VAL A 133 0.84 15.23 -7.17
CA VAL A 133 1.82 15.92 -6.32
C VAL A 133 1.41 17.39 -6.21
N ARG A 134 1.30 17.86 -4.98
CA ARG A 134 0.86 19.22 -4.63
C ARG A 134 1.66 20.27 -5.40
N GLY A 135 0.97 21.26 -5.99
CA GLY A 135 1.60 22.47 -6.56
C GLY A 135 1.97 22.45 -8.04
N THR A 136 1.55 21.45 -8.82
CA THR A 136 1.83 21.36 -10.27
C THR A 136 0.74 21.96 -11.17
N LYS A 137 -0.45 22.24 -10.63
CA LYS A 137 -1.58 22.78 -11.39
C LYS A 137 -1.72 24.30 -11.23
N SER A 138 -2.36 24.95 -12.22
CA SER A 138 -2.41 26.42 -12.35
C SER A 138 -3.20 27.08 -11.21
N ALA A 139 -3.13 28.41 -11.10
CA ALA A 139 -3.84 29.17 -10.07
C ALA A 139 -5.37 29.22 -10.26
N GLU A 140 -5.89 28.73 -11.39
CA GLU A 140 -7.32 28.81 -11.75
C GLU A 140 -8.16 27.65 -11.20
N GLU A 141 -7.54 26.57 -10.72
CA GLU A 141 -8.24 25.46 -10.05
C GLU A 141 -8.33 25.76 -8.55
N THR A 142 -9.53 26.02 -8.03
CA THR A 142 -9.70 26.70 -6.72
C THR A 142 -10.66 26.02 -5.75
N ASP A 143 -11.26 24.87 -6.09
CA ASP A 143 -12.28 24.24 -5.24
C ASP A 143 -11.80 22.96 -4.53
N ARG A 144 -10.65 22.39 -4.91
CA ARG A 144 -10.09 21.18 -4.26
C ARG A 144 -8.98 21.49 -3.28
N TYR A 145 -8.93 20.72 -2.20
CA TYR A 145 -7.95 20.90 -1.11
C TYR A 145 -6.50 21.09 -1.57
N HIS A 146 -6.00 20.24 -2.48
CA HIS A 146 -4.61 20.32 -2.96
C HIS A 146 -4.33 21.51 -3.90
N GLU A 147 -5.38 22.11 -4.45
CA GLU A 147 -5.31 23.16 -5.46
C GLU A 147 -5.40 24.55 -4.81
N LEU A 148 -6.02 24.66 -3.62
CA LEU A 148 -6.05 25.85 -2.77
C LEU A 148 -4.63 26.36 -2.45
N ALA A 149 -4.36 27.64 -2.75
CA ALA A 149 -3.04 28.26 -2.58
C ALA A 149 -2.42 28.02 -1.20
N ASP A 150 -3.19 28.23 -0.13
CA ASP A 150 -2.76 28.08 1.26
C ASP A 150 -2.46 26.64 1.67
N HIS A 151 -2.92 25.65 0.89
CA HIS A 151 -2.77 24.23 1.19
C HIS A 151 -1.71 23.53 0.33
N ARG A 152 -1.15 24.21 -0.69
CA ARG A 152 -0.12 23.65 -1.59
C ARG A 152 1.16 23.27 -0.84
N THR A 153 1.51 24.01 0.22
CA THR A 153 2.72 23.81 1.02
C THR A 153 2.51 22.87 2.21
N VAL A 154 1.25 22.62 2.60
CA VAL A 154 0.94 21.70 3.70
C VAL A 154 1.45 20.31 3.32
N ARG A 155 2.11 19.62 4.27
CA ARG A 155 2.53 18.23 4.11
C ARG A 155 1.71 17.35 5.04
N THR A 156 0.91 16.48 4.46
CA THR A 156 0.06 15.55 5.20
C THR A 156 -0.03 14.26 4.40
N PRO A 157 0.10 13.08 5.04
CA PRO A 157 -0.02 11.82 4.32
C PRO A 157 -1.37 11.70 3.60
N CYS A 158 -1.40 11.16 2.38
CA CYS A 158 -2.61 10.98 1.57
C CYS A 158 -3.70 10.27 2.37
N VAL A 159 -3.33 9.20 3.08
CA VAL A 159 -4.23 8.36 3.89
C VAL A 159 -4.80 9.06 5.13
N ALA A 160 -4.28 10.24 5.50
CA ALA A 160 -4.83 11.00 6.61
C ALA A 160 -6.23 11.57 6.30
N CYS A 161 -6.49 11.87 5.02
CA CYS A 161 -7.78 12.31 4.49
C CYS A 161 -8.46 11.21 3.67
N HIS A 162 -7.69 10.47 2.85
CA HIS A 162 -8.18 9.39 2.00
C HIS A 162 -8.11 8.04 2.70
N VAL A 163 -9.03 7.78 3.64
CA VAL A 163 -9.10 6.50 4.36
C VAL A 163 -9.63 5.41 3.43
N THR A 164 -8.79 4.43 3.12
CA THR A 164 -9.00 3.52 1.98
C THR A 164 -10.13 2.50 2.17
N HIS A 165 -10.20 1.87 3.34
CA HIS A 165 -11.17 0.80 3.62
C HIS A 165 -12.45 1.25 4.33
N ARG A 166 -12.57 2.55 4.62
CA ARG A 166 -13.76 3.09 5.26
C ARG A 166 -14.79 3.48 4.20
N ALA A 167 -16.06 3.31 4.52
CA ALA A 167 -17.12 3.76 3.64
C ALA A 167 -17.05 5.28 3.47
N GLY A 168 -17.14 5.73 2.23
CA GLY A 168 -17.12 7.14 1.86
C GLY A 168 -18.14 7.43 0.77
N LYS A 169 -18.16 8.68 0.31
CA LYS A 169 -19.13 9.14 -0.70
C LYS A 169 -18.52 9.14 -2.10
N PRO A 170 -19.01 8.34 -3.07
CA PRO A 170 -18.45 8.27 -4.42
C PRO A 170 -18.34 9.64 -5.11
N GLU A 171 -19.35 10.49 -4.95
CA GLU A 171 -19.41 11.86 -5.49
C GLU A 171 -18.37 12.82 -4.86
N ARG A 172 -17.72 12.41 -3.77
CA ARG A 172 -16.62 13.11 -3.11
C ARG A 172 -15.35 12.27 -3.09
N SER A 173 -15.12 11.47 -4.13
CA SER A 173 -13.92 10.63 -4.25
C SER A 173 -13.71 9.70 -3.06
N PHE A 174 -14.82 9.15 -2.52
CA PHE A 174 -14.84 8.23 -1.38
C PHE A 174 -14.29 8.82 -0.07
N LEU A 175 -14.33 10.14 0.08
CA LEU A 175 -14.00 10.79 1.35
C LEU A 175 -15.06 10.52 2.42
N ASP A 176 -14.59 10.44 3.67
CA ASP A 176 -15.43 10.46 4.87
C ASP A 176 -15.42 11.88 5.47
N ASP A 177 -16.58 12.54 5.50
CA ASP A 177 -16.73 13.92 5.96
C ASP A 177 -16.28 14.13 7.41
N ALA A 178 -16.49 13.13 8.28
CA ALA A 178 -16.09 13.21 9.68
C ALA A 178 -14.56 13.14 9.81
N VAL A 179 -13.92 12.27 9.03
CA VAL A 179 -12.45 12.18 8.98
C VAL A 179 -11.85 13.48 8.45
N VAL A 180 -12.29 13.93 7.27
CA VAL A 180 -11.78 15.16 6.65
C VAL A 180 -12.02 16.36 7.55
N GLY A 181 -13.23 16.52 8.08
CA GLY A 181 -13.56 17.62 8.98
C GLY A 181 -12.73 17.60 10.28
N ALA A 182 -12.43 16.43 10.84
CA ALA A 182 -11.55 16.32 11.99
C ALA A 182 -10.11 16.74 11.66
N ARG A 183 -9.61 16.40 10.46
CA ARG A 183 -8.28 16.81 9.99
C ARG A 183 -8.20 18.32 9.77
N CYS A 184 -9.19 18.93 9.12
CA CYS A 184 -9.25 20.37 8.96
C CYS A 184 -9.18 21.08 10.33
N ARG A 185 -9.99 20.66 11.31
CA ARG A 185 -9.99 21.26 12.65
C ARG A 185 -8.69 21.05 13.42
N ASP A 186 -8.03 19.90 13.27
CA ASP A 186 -6.74 19.64 13.91
C ASP A 186 -5.65 20.55 13.35
N CYS A 187 -5.56 20.69 12.02
CA CYS A 187 -4.57 21.54 11.38
C CYS A 187 -4.79 23.03 11.66
N HIS A 188 -6.01 23.54 11.49
CA HIS A 188 -6.28 24.98 11.66
C HIS A 188 -6.18 25.43 13.13
N ARG A 189 -6.59 24.60 14.09
CA ARG A 189 -6.40 24.92 15.52
C ARG A 189 -4.93 25.11 15.90
N ARG A 190 -4.04 24.28 15.35
CA ARG A 190 -2.59 24.42 15.61
C ARG A 190 -2.00 25.69 15.01
N GLN A 191 -2.61 26.24 13.96
CA GLN A 191 -2.17 27.51 13.38
C GLN A 191 -2.55 28.68 14.29
N ASP A 192 -3.74 28.64 14.89
CA ASP A 192 -4.19 29.66 15.84
C ASP A 192 -3.30 29.69 17.10
N GLU A 193 -2.90 28.52 17.60
CA GLU A 193 -1.97 28.37 18.74
C GLU A 193 -0.53 28.76 18.41
N ALA A 194 -0.10 28.69 17.15
CA ALA A 194 1.25 29.06 16.72
C ALA A 194 1.39 30.55 16.34
N GLY A 195 0.27 31.25 16.18
CA GLY A 195 0.20 32.69 15.88
C GLY A 195 -0.11 33.57 17.10
N SER A 196 -0.23 32.97 18.30
CA SER A 196 -0.45 33.65 19.59
C SER A 196 0.80 33.59 20.48
#